data_AF-A0A963Q8F2-F1
#
_entry.id   AF-A0A963Q8F2-F1
#
_cell.length_a   1.000
_cell.length_b   1.000
_cell.length_c   1.000
_cell.angle_alpha   90.00
_cell.angle_beta   90.00
_cell.angle_gamma   90.00
#
_symmetry.space_group_name_H-M   'P 1'
#
loop_
_entity.id
_entity.type
_entity.pdbx_description
1 polymer ?
#
loop_
_entity_poly.entity_id
_entity_poly.type
_entity_poly.pdbx_seq_one_letter_code
_entity_poly.pdbx_strand_id
1 'polypeptide(L)'
;LARSLSLISIRVVETIPGKNYMALELPNAKRQSIRLSEILGSRVYNEAKSMLTIGLGKDIVGNPVVADLAKMPHLLVAGTTGSGKSVGINAMILSLLYKADARDVRLLMIDPKMLEMSVYEGIPHLLAPVVTDMRQAAHGLNWCVAEMERRYKLMSKMGVRNLAGFNTKMDEAKARGELIPNPFSLTPEEPEPLERLPHIVVVIDEL
;
A
#
# COMPACT_ATOMS: atom_id res chain seq x y z
N LEU A 1 -30.63 -2.68 23.84
CA LEU A 1 -30.91 -3.47 22.62
C LEU A 1 -30.08 -4.75 22.57
N ALA A 2 -28.73 -4.70 22.43
CA ALA A 2 -27.89 -5.91 22.33
C ALA A 2 -28.12 -6.94 23.45
N ARG A 3 -28.10 -6.48 24.71
CA ARG A 3 -28.39 -7.31 25.90
C ARG A 3 -29.77 -7.96 25.87
N SER A 4 -30.79 -7.25 25.39
CA SER A 4 -32.17 -7.74 25.30
C SER A 4 -32.35 -8.83 24.23
N LEU A 5 -31.45 -8.86 23.24
CA LEU A 5 -31.44 -9.85 22.15
C LEU A 5 -30.37 -10.93 22.35
N SER A 6 -29.71 -10.96 23.51
CA SER A 6 -28.62 -11.91 23.81
C SER A 6 -27.47 -11.86 22.80
N LEU A 7 -27.17 -10.67 22.26
CA LEU A 7 -26.08 -10.44 21.31
C LEU A 7 -24.90 -9.73 21.98
N ILE A 8 -23.68 -10.03 21.51
CA ILE A 8 -22.45 -9.37 21.97
C ILE A 8 -22.48 -7.87 21.65
N SER A 9 -22.95 -7.50 20.46
CA SER A 9 -23.04 -6.12 20.00
C SER A 9 -24.12 -5.96 18.92
N ILE A 10 -24.58 -4.73 18.71
CA ILE A 10 -25.43 -4.31 17.59
C ILE A 10 -24.85 -3.00 17.08
N ARG A 11 -24.67 -2.87 15.76
CA ARG A 11 -24.26 -1.62 15.13
C ARG A 11 -25.49 -0.92 14.54
N VAL A 12 -25.70 0.34 14.94
CA VAL A 12 -26.76 1.19 14.41
C VAL A 12 -26.19 1.99 13.25
N VAL A 13 -26.79 1.87 12.07
CA VAL A 13 -26.47 2.69 10.90
C VAL A 13 -27.61 3.69 10.72
N GLU A 14 -27.36 4.93 11.14
CA GLU A 14 -28.38 5.98 11.20
C GLU A 14 -28.99 6.31 9.83
N THR A 15 -28.16 6.29 8.78
CA THR A 15 -28.58 6.64 7.42
C THR A 15 -28.12 5.59 6.42
N ILE A 16 -29.02 5.14 5.56
CA ILE A 16 -28.71 4.30 4.41
C ILE A 16 -28.84 5.14 3.15
N PRO A 17 -27.77 5.30 2.35
CA PRO A 17 -27.83 6.08 1.11
C PRO A 17 -29.00 5.65 0.22
N GLY A 18 -29.85 6.62 -0.15
CA GLY A 18 -31.02 6.39 -1.00
C GLY A 18 -32.23 5.76 -0.33
N LYS A 19 -32.27 5.62 1.01
CA LYS A 19 -33.42 5.07 1.74
C LYS A 19 -33.76 5.89 3.00
N ASN A 20 -35.04 5.97 3.33
CA ASN A 20 -35.54 6.61 4.57
C ASN A 20 -35.61 5.62 5.75
N TYR A 21 -34.64 4.73 5.87
CA TYR A 21 -34.58 3.72 6.93
C TYR A 21 -33.24 3.79 7.68
N MET A 22 -33.30 3.46 8.97
CA MET A 22 -32.14 3.11 9.79
C MET A 22 -31.87 1.60 9.67
N ALA A 23 -30.60 1.18 9.65
CA ALA A 23 -30.25 -0.24 9.72
C ALA A 23 -29.75 -0.62 11.12
N LEU A 24 -30.10 -1.83 11.55
CA LEU A 24 -29.48 -2.49 12.69
C LEU A 24 -28.70 -3.70 12.16
N GLU A 25 -27.38 -3.65 12.28
CA GLU A 25 -26.49 -4.74 11.93
C GLU A 25 -26.31 -5.64 13.16
N LEU A 26 -26.76 -6.89 13.03
CA LEU A 26 -26.66 -7.92 14.06
C LEU A 26 -25.58 -8.93 13.67
N PRO A 27 -24.69 -9.33 14.60
CA PRO A 27 -23.74 -10.40 14.31
C PRO A 27 -24.45 -11.73 14.10
N ASN A 28 -24.05 -12.47 13.05
CA ASN A 28 -24.52 -13.82 12.82
C ASN A 28 -24.10 -14.76 13.97
N ALA A 29 -24.96 -15.73 14.31
CA ALA A 29 -24.68 -16.74 15.33
C ALA A 29 -23.41 -17.55 15.02
N LYS A 30 -23.18 -17.84 13.73
CA LYS A 30 -21.96 -18.47 13.22
C LYS A 30 -21.24 -17.50 12.29
N ARG A 31 -20.13 -16.93 12.77
CA ARG A 31 -19.27 -16.06 11.94
C ARG A 31 -18.51 -16.92 10.93
N GLN A 32 -18.42 -16.42 9.69
CA GLN A 32 -17.61 -17.02 8.64
C GLN A 32 -16.27 -16.30 8.59
N SER A 33 -15.18 -17.05 8.60
CA SER A 33 -13.84 -16.50 8.41
C SER A 33 -13.64 -16.14 6.94
N ILE A 34 -13.15 -14.93 6.69
CA ILE A 34 -12.79 -14.47 5.35
C ILE A 34 -11.31 -14.76 5.15
N ARG A 35 -10.98 -15.55 4.12
CA ARG A 35 -9.58 -15.81 3.76
C ARG A 35 -9.06 -14.75 2.81
N LEU A 36 -7.82 -14.34 2.97
CA LEU A 36 -7.17 -13.39 2.06
C LEU A 36 -7.20 -13.90 0.61
N SER A 37 -7.07 -15.21 0.39
CA SER A 37 -7.14 -15.83 -0.93
C SER A 37 -8.47 -15.58 -1.65
N GLU A 38 -9.58 -15.39 -0.93
CA GLU A 38 -10.87 -15.04 -1.53
C GLU A 38 -10.88 -13.61 -2.08
N ILE A 39 -10.09 -12.72 -1.47
CA ILE A 39 -9.97 -11.32 -1.90
C ILE A 39 -9.00 -11.22 -3.07
N LEU A 40 -7.82 -11.85 -2.95
CA LEU A 40 -6.82 -11.86 -4.02
C LEU A 40 -7.29 -12.66 -5.24
N GLY A 41 -8.11 -13.70 -5.05
CA GLY A 41 -8.75 -14.44 -6.13
C GLY A 41 -9.93 -13.72 -6.79
N SER A 42 -10.35 -12.57 -6.27
CA SER A 42 -11.50 -11.85 -6.80
C SER A 42 -11.18 -11.12 -8.11
N ARG A 43 -12.20 -11.01 -8.97
CA ARG A 43 -12.11 -10.25 -10.22
C ARG A 43 -11.73 -8.77 -9.99
N VAL A 44 -12.30 -8.15 -8.96
CA VAL A 44 -12.04 -6.73 -8.64
C VAL A 44 -10.58 -6.46 -8.25
N TYR A 45 -9.92 -7.41 -7.59
CA TYR A 45 -8.50 -7.32 -7.28
C TYR A 45 -7.63 -7.55 -8.53
N ASN A 46 -7.91 -8.61 -9.29
CA ASN A 46 -7.11 -9.01 -10.46
C ASN A 46 -7.19 -8.01 -11.61
N GLU A 47 -8.36 -7.41 -11.86
CA GLU A 47 -8.55 -6.42 -12.93
C GLU A 47 -8.10 -5.00 -12.53
N ALA A 48 -7.82 -4.76 -11.25
CA ALA A 48 -7.39 -3.43 -10.81
C ALA A 48 -6.00 -3.11 -11.38
N LYS A 49 -5.87 -1.96 -12.05
CA LYS A 49 -4.65 -1.55 -12.76
C LYS A 49 -3.52 -1.05 -11.86
N SER A 50 -3.84 -0.62 -10.64
CA SER A 50 -2.85 -0.06 -9.72
C SER A 50 -1.99 -1.16 -9.11
N MET A 51 -0.66 -0.99 -9.17
CA MET A 51 0.29 -1.84 -8.44
C MET A 51 0.17 -1.67 -6.92
N LEU A 52 -0.51 -0.61 -6.46
CA LEU A 52 -0.76 -0.32 -5.05
C LEU A 52 -2.17 -0.72 -4.61
N THR A 53 -2.77 -1.71 -5.28
CA THR A 53 -4.07 -2.26 -4.87
C THR A 53 -3.93 -3.12 -3.61
N ILE A 54 -4.71 -2.81 -2.58
CA ILE A 54 -4.75 -3.56 -1.32
C ILE A 54 -6.12 -4.21 -1.10
N GLY A 55 -6.14 -5.46 -0.65
CA GLY A 55 -7.35 -6.16 -0.23
C GLY A 55 -7.75 -5.81 1.20
N LEU A 56 -9.00 -5.39 1.40
CA LEU A 56 -9.52 -4.98 2.73
C LEU A 56 -10.39 -6.05 3.39
N GLY A 57 -10.98 -6.95 2.60
CA GLY A 57 -11.88 -7.99 3.11
C GLY A 57 -13.17 -8.06 2.31
N LYS A 58 -14.29 -8.31 2.98
CA LYS A 58 -15.62 -8.31 2.37
C LYS A 58 -16.51 -7.26 3.02
N ASP A 59 -17.44 -6.71 2.25
CA ASP A 59 -18.51 -5.88 2.77
C ASP A 59 -19.56 -6.71 3.55
N ILE A 60 -20.58 -6.04 4.08
CA ILE A 60 -21.63 -6.68 4.89
C ILE A 60 -22.50 -7.68 4.12
N VAL A 61 -22.48 -7.66 2.77
CA VAL A 61 -23.20 -8.62 1.92
C VAL A 61 -22.26 -9.69 1.33
N GLY A 62 -20.96 -9.63 1.64
CA GLY A 62 -19.97 -10.63 1.26
C GLY A 62 -19.20 -10.33 -0.04
N ASN A 63 -19.35 -9.15 -0.63
CA ASN A 63 -18.58 -8.78 -1.82
C ASN A 63 -17.13 -8.46 -1.45
N PRO A 64 -16.14 -8.86 -2.27
CA PRO A 64 -14.76 -8.51 -2.04
C PRO A 64 -14.55 -6.99 -2.16
N VAL A 65 -13.83 -6.43 -1.19
CA VAL A 65 -13.51 -5.01 -1.09
C VAL A 65 -11.99 -4.84 -1.25
N VAL A 66 -11.62 -4.01 -2.21
CA VAL A 66 -10.24 -3.60 -2.48
C VAL A 66 -10.15 -2.08 -2.51
N ALA A 67 -8.97 -1.57 -2.24
CA ALA A 67 -8.64 -0.15 -2.26
C ALA A 67 -7.37 0.10 -3.06
N ASP A 68 -7.23 1.31 -3.59
CA ASP A 68 -6.02 1.75 -4.31
C ASP A 68 -5.28 2.78 -3.46
N LEU A 69 -4.13 2.38 -2.91
CA LEU A 69 -3.31 3.25 -2.06
C LEU A 69 -2.72 4.43 -2.85
N ALA A 70 -2.62 4.36 -4.19
CA ALA A 70 -2.22 5.52 -4.99
C ALA A 70 -3.27 6.64 -4.98
N LYS A 71 -4.55 6.29 -4.82
CA LYS A 71 -5.67 7.25 -4.72
C LYS A 71 -5.94 7.71 -3.29
N MET A 72 -5.47 6.93 -2.32
CA MET A 72 -5.45 7.26 -0.89
C MET A 72 -3.98 7.38 -0.47
N PRO A 73 -3.28 8.46 -0.87
CA PRO A 73 -1.81 8.51 -0.90
C PRO A 73 -1.17 8.23 0.47
N HIS A 74 -1.92 8.42 1.54
CA HIS A 74 -1.57 8.00 2.90
C HIS A 74 -2.77 7.33 3.57
N LEU A 75 -2.49 6.33 4.41
CA LEU A 75 -3.49 5.57 5.16
C LEU A 75 -3.08 5.51 6.63
N LEU A 76 -4.01 5.83 7.52
CA LEU A 76 -3.86 5.63 8.96
C LEU A 76 -4.69 4.42 9.39
N VAL A 77 -4.05 3.44 10.04
CA VAL A 77 -4.70 2.24 10.57
C VAL A 77 -4.63 2.27 12.10
N ALA A 78 -5.78 2.23 12.75
CA ALA A 78 -5.89 2.23 14.21
C ALA A 78 -6.78 1.07 14.68
N GLY A 79 -6.43 0.48 15.83
CA GLY A 79 -7.19 -0.60 16.44
C GLY A 79 -6.59 -1.01 17.77
N THR A 80 -7.43 -1.44 18.70
CA THR A 80 -6.98 -1.97 20.01
C THR A 80 -6.35 -3.37 19.85
N THR A 81 -5.61 -3.83 20.85
CA THR A 81 -5.08 -5.20 20.87
C THR A 81 -6.21 -6.22 20.66
N GLY A 82 -6.00 -7.17 19.75
CA GLY A 82 -7.00 -8.19 19.40
C GLY A 82 -8.07 -7.74 18.40
N SER A 83 -8.07 -6.47 17.96
CA SER A 83 -8.99 -5.98 16.92
C SER A 83 -8.66 -6.48 15.50
N GLY A 84 -7.46 -7.04 15.30
CA GLY A 84 -6.99 -7.51 14.00
C GLY A 84 -6.14 -6.50 13.22
N LYS A 85 -5.66 -5.40 13.84
CA LYS A 85 -4.77 -4.40 13.21
C LYS A 85 -3.62 -5.05 12.43
N SER A 86 -2.84 -5.91 13.10
CA SER A 86 -1.66 -6.54 12.51
C SER A 86 -2.01 -7.50 11.37
N VAL A 87 -3.10 -8.25 11.50
CA VAL A 87 -3.62 -9.11 10.42
C VAL A 87 -4.02 -8.25 9.21
N GLY A 88 -4.65 -7.10 9.43
CA GLY A 88 -4.98 -6.15 8.38
C GLY A 88 -3.75 -5.59 7.68
N ILE A 89 -2.72 -5.18 8.44
CA ILE A 89 -1.45 -4.69 7.88
C ILE A 89 -0.78 -5.79 7.02
N ASN A 90 -0.69 -7.02 7.53
CA ASN A 90 -0.15 -8.15 6.77
C ASN A 90 -0.96 -8.44 5.50
N ALA A 91 -2.29 -8.32 5.54
CA ALA A 91 -3.14 -8.45 4.36
C ALA A 91 -2.83 -7.35 3.32
N MET A 92 -2.59 -6.11 3.76
CA MET A 92 -2.19 -5.01 2.87
C MET A 92 -0.82 -5.27 2.25
N ILE A 93 0.19 -5.65 3.04
CA ILE A 93 1.54 -5.96 2.54
C ILE A 93 1.49 -7.10 1.54
N LEU A 94 0.84 -8.22 1.88
CA LEU A 94 0.68 -9.36 0.97
C LEU A 94 -0.07 -8.96 -0.31
N SER A 95 -1.07 -8.08 -0.22
CA SER A 95 -1.75 -7.58 -1.41
C SER A 95 -0.81 -6.81 -2.36
N LEU A 96 0.23 -6.14 -1.86
CA LEU A 96 1.24 -5.51 -2.70
C LEU A 96 2.18 -6.56 -3.30
N LEU A 97 2.66 -7.51 -2.48
CA LEU A 97 3.61 -8.55 -2.90
C LEU A 97 3.03 -9.51 -3.94
N TYR A 98 1.73 -9.80 -3.89
CA TYR A 98 1.05 -10.62 -4.90
C TYR A 98 0.80 -9.89 -6.23
N LYS A 99 0.94 -8.55 -6.25
CA LYS A 99 0.59 -7.73 -7.40
C LYS A 99 1.78 -7.12 -8.12
N ALA A 100 2.86 -6.84 -7.39
CA ALA A 100 3.97 -6.07 -7.89
C ALA A 100 5.30 -6.76 -7.65
N ASP A 101 6.16 -6.73 -8.67
CA ASP A 101 7.57 -7.08 -8.54
C ASP A 101 8.34 -5.97 -7.81
N ALA A 102 9.53 -6.29 -7.31
CA ALA A 102 10.40 -5.34 -6.62
C ALA A 102 10.79 -4.12 -7.48
N ARG A 103 10.79 -4.26 -8.82
CA ARG A 103 11.05 -3.16 -9.76
C ARG A 103 9.90 -2.14 -9.82
N ASP A 104 8.69 -2.55 -9.43
CA ASP A 104 7.47 -1.75 -9.53
C ASP A 104 7.07 -1.17 -8.17
N VAL A 105 7.32 -1.91 -7.07
CA VAL A 105 7.06 -1.46 -5.70
C VAL A 105 8.25 -1.81 -4.79
N ARG A 106 8.72 -0.83 -4.03
CA ARG A 106 9.72 -0.99 -2.97
C ARG A 106 9.13 -0.58 -1.62
N LEU A 107 9.56 -1.26 -0.56
CA LEU A 107 9.00 -1.13 0.79
C LEU A 107 10.06 -0.61 1.76
N LEU A 108 9.68 0.36 2.59
CA LEU A 108 10.42 0.69 3.80
C LEU A 108 9.55 0.30 4.99
N MET A 109 10.01 -0.68 5.77
CA MET A 109 9.27 -1.20 6.93
C MET A 109 9.94 -0.71 8.20
N ILE A 110 9.14 -0.17 9.11
CA ILE A 110 9.58 0.32 10.42
C ILE A 110 8.78 -0.44 11.48
N ASP A 111 9.46 -1.24 12.28
CA ASP A 111 8.88 -2.08 13.34
C ASP A 111 9.75 -1.98 14.61
N PRO A 112 9.50 -0.98 15.47
CA PRO A 112 10.31 -0.75 16.66
C PRO A 112 10.17 -1.87 17.70
N LYS A 113 9.12 -2.69 17.63
CA LYS A 113 8.85 -3.78 18.58
C LYS A 113 9.32 -5.14 18.08
N MET A 114 9.67 -5.26 16.79
CA MET A 114 10.11 -6.49 16.13
C MET A 114 9.07 -7.63 16.17
N LEU A 115 7.79 -7.29 16.27
CA LEU A 115 6.72 -8.28 16.46
C LEU A 115 6.00 -8.65 15.18
N GLU A 116 5.81 -7.68 14.28
CA GLU A 116 4.84 -7.82 13.20
C GLU A 116 5.49 -7.93 11.83
N MET A 117 6.58 -7.20 11.58
CA MET A 117 7.19 -7.09 10.24
C MET A 117 8.51 -7.82 10.08
N SER A 118 9.11 -8.34 11.15
CA SER A 118 10.37 -9.09 11.10
C SER A 118 10.32 -10.31 10.16
N VAL A 119 9.12 -10.86 9.92
CA VAL A 119 8.86 -11.95 8.97
C VAL A 119 9.17 -11.57 7.51
N TYR A 120 9.18 -10.27 7.18
CA TYR A 120 9.45 -9.78 5.83
C TYR A 120 10.94 -9.50 5.58
N GLU A 121 11.81 -9.73 6.56
CA GLU A 121 13.24 -9.50 6.41
C GLU A 121 13.82 -10.27 5.20
N GLY A 122 14.64 -9.59 4.40
CA GLY A 122 15.30 -10.19 3.24
C GLY A 122 14.47 -10.31 1.96
N ILE A 123 13.20 -9.90 1.92
CA ILE A 123 12.45 -9.89 0.66
C ILE A 123 13.06 -8.87 -0.33
N PRO A 124 13.01 -9.14 -1.65
CA PRO A 124 13.61 -8.27 -2.66
C PRO A 124 12.91 -6.91 -2.80
N HIS A 125 11.76 -6.69 -2.17
CA HIS A 125 11.05 -5.40 -2.18
C HIS A 125 11.61 -4.41 -1.16
N LEU A 126 12.35 -4.86 -0.14
CA LEU A 126 12.85 -3.98 0.92
C LEU A 126 13.94 -3.01 0.43
N LEU A 127 13.76 -1.72 0.72
CA LEU A 127 14.75 -0.67 0.47
C LEU A 127 15.96 -0.76 1.41
N ALA A 128 15.70 -1.20 2.64
CA ALA A 128 16.66 -1.43 3.71
C ALA A 128 16.11 -2.58 4.59
N PRO A 129 16.95 -3.19 5.45
CA PRO A 129 16.46 -4.11 6.49
C PRO A 129 15.32 -3.50 7.30
N VAL A 130 14.46 -4.33 7.89
CA VAL A 130 13.34 -3.86 8.72
C VAL A 130 13.91 -2.98 9.84
N VAL A 131 13.45 -1.72 9.86
CA VAL A 131 14.03 -0.69 10.73
C VAL A 131 13.46 -0.82 12.13
N THR A 132 14.33 -1.11 13.10
CA THR A 132 13.95 -1.30 14.50
C THR A 132 14.38 -0.13 15.40
N ASP A 133 15.49 0.54 15.09
CA ASP A 133 15.95 1.73 15.82
C ASP A 133 15.18 2.98 15.35
N MET A 134 14.50 3.67 16.27
CA MET A 134 13.71 4.87 15.96
C MET A 134 14.53 6.04 15.41
N ARG A 135 15.83 6.12 15.70
CA ARG A 135 16.72 7.10 15.05
C ARG A 135 16.94 6.72 13.60
N GLN A 136 17.11 5.44 13.29
CA GLN A 136 17.19 4.99 11.89
C GLN A 136 15.86 5.22 11.15
N ALA A 137 14.72 5.06 11.83
CA ALA A 137 13.41 5.39 11.26
C ALA A 137 13.35 6.86 10.80
N ALA A 138 13.82 7.81 11.63
CA ALA A 138 13.92 9.21 11.26
C ALA A 138 14.82 9.45 10.03
N HIS A 139 15.95 8.75 9.92
CA HIS A 139 16.81 8.82 8.73
C HIS A 139 16.11 8.27 7.49
N GLY A 140 15.39 7.15 7.61
CA GLY A 140 14.61 6.57 6.51
C GLY A 140 13.52 7.52 5.99
N LEU A 141 12.84 8.23 6.89
CA LEU A 141 11.84 9.24 6.51
C LEU A 141 12.49 10.46 5.85
N ASN A 142 13.62 10.95 6.38
CA ASN A 142 14.38 12.03 5.73
C ASN A 142 14.85 11.64 4.33
N TRP A 143 15.28 10.38 4.15
CA TRP A 143 15.61 9.85 2.84
C TRP A 143 14.39 9.82 1.90
N CYS A 144 13.21 9.45 2.40
CA CYS A 144 11.98 9.49 1.60
C CYS A 144 11.65 10.91 1.11
N VAL A 145 11.88 11.93 1.94
CA VAL A 145 11.72 13.34 1.54
C VAL A 145 12.74 13.71 0.46
N ALA A 146 14.01 13.36 0.64
CA ALA A 146 15.05 13.63 -0.35
C ALA A 146 14.79 12.92 -1.70
N GLU A 147 14.34 11.67 -1.67
CA GLU A 147 13.95 10.92 -2.87
C GLU A 147 12.71 11.53 -3.54
N MET A 148 11.73 12.00 -2.77
CA MET A 148 10.58 12.73 -3.31
C MET A 148 11.04 13.99 -4.08
N GLU A 149 11.91 14.81 -3.49
CA GLU A 149 12.46 16.00 -4.15
C GLU A 149 13.25 15.65 -5.41
N ARG A 150 14.10 14.61 -5.36
CA ARG A 150 14.84 14.09 -6.51
C ARG A 150 13.89 13.71 -7.64
N ARG A 151 12.81 12.98 -7.34
CA ARG A 151 11.79 12.60 -8.32
C ARG A 151 11.06 13.79 -8.91
N TYR A 152 10.72 14.80 -8.10
CA TYR A 152 10.12 16.03 -8.63
C TYR A 152 11.04 16.76 -9.61
N LYS A 153 12.34 16.87 -9.30
CA LYS A 153 13.33 17.47 -10.21
C LYS A 153 13.42 16.69 -11.53
N LEU A 154 13.51 15.35 -11.45
CA LEU A 154 13.51 14.48 -12.63
C LEU A 154 12.23 14.64 -13.46
N MET A 155 11.06 14.55 -12.83
CA MET A 155 9.77 14.68 -13.52
C MET A 155 9.62 16.05 -14.20
N SER A 156 10.00 17.13 -13.52
CA SER A 156 9.99 18.48 -14.08
C SER A 156 10.88 18.60 -15.32
N LYS A 157 12.13 18.12 -15.23
CA LYS A 157 13.09 18.14 -16.35
C LYS A 157 12.63 17.26 -17.52
N MET A 158 11.94 16.16 -17.22
CA MET A 158 11.39 15.24 -18.22
C MET A 158 10.04 15.69 -18.79
N GLY A 159 9.44 16.77 -18.28
CA GLY A 159 8.15 17.31 -18.74
C GLY A 159 6.96 16.42 -18.38
N VAL A 160 7.04 15.64 -17.30
CA VAL A 160 5.97 14.73 -16.84
C VAL A 160 5.42 15.18 -15.49
N ARG A 161 4.14 14.89 -15.23
CA ARG A 161 3.44 15.38 -14.01
C ARG A 161 3.42 14.39 -12.85
N ASN A 162 3.68 13.11 -13.11
CA ASN A 162 3.60 12.05 -12.10
C ASN A 162 4.49 10.87 -12.48
N LEU A 163 4.64 9.94 -11.52
CA LEU A 163 5.49 8.75 -11.65
C LEU A 163 5.04 7.84 -12.81
N ALA A 164 3.73 7.71 -13.04
CA ALA A 164 3.21 6.91 -14.14
C ALA A 164 3.67 7.46 -15.50
N GLY A 165 3.56 8.78 -15.72
CA GLY A 165 4.04 9.43 -16.94
C GLY A 165 5.56 9.33 -17.10
N PHE A 166 6.32 9.42 -16.01
CA PHE A 166 7.77 9.18 -16.05
C PHE A 166 8.07 7.75 -16.52
N ASN A 167 7.43 6.75 -15.92
CA ASN A 167 7.65 5.34 -16.23
C ASN A 167 7.21 4.97 -17.65
N THR A 168 6.09 5.51 -18.15
CA THR A 168 5.69 5.34 -19.56
C THR A 168 6.76 5.86 -20.51
N LYS A 169 7.34 7.03 -20.23
CA LYS A 169 8.42 7.60 -21.05
C LYS A 169 9.68 6.73 -21.03
N MET A 170 10.00 6.11 -19.90
CA MET A 170 11.12 5.16 -19.79
C MET A 170 10.85 3.88 -20.59
N ASP A 171 9.64 3.34 -20.54
CA ASP A 171 9.25 2.14 -21.29
C ASP A 171 9.33 2.36 -22.80
N GLU A 172 8.82 3.50 -23.27
CA GLU A 172 8.83 3.86 -24.68
C GLU A 172 10.26 4.02 -25.22
N ALA A 173 11.15 4.66 -24.44
CA ALA A 173 12.56 4.78 -24.81
C ALA A 173 13.25 3.40 -24.85
N LYS A 174 13.02 2.57 -23.83
CA LYS A 174 13.55 1.21 -23.79
C LYS A 174 13.07 0.35 -24.95
N ALA A 175 11.80 0.47 -25.34
CA ALA A 175 11.23 -0.23 -26.49
C ALA A 175 11.86 0.21 -27.83
N ARG A 176 12.36 1.44 -27.92
CA ARG A 176 13.14 1.95 -29.08
C ARG A 176 14.64 1.64 -28.99
N GLY A 177 15.11 1.03 -27.90
CA GLY A 177 16.55 0.83 -27.65
C GLY A 177 17.30 2.13 -27.32
N GLU A 178 16.58 3.17 -26.92
CA GLU A 178 17.13 4.47 -26.56
C GLU A 178 17.40 4.54 -25.06
N LEU A 179 18.56 5.07 -24.69
CA LEU A 179 18.90 5.39 -23.31
C LEU A 179 18.66 6.87 -23.05
N ILE A 180 17.85 7.19 -22.04
CA ILE A 180 17.62 8.58 -21.64
C ILE A 180 18.69 8.94 -20.60
N PRO A 181 19.59 9.91 -20.87
CA PRO A 181 20.63 10.30 -19.92
C PRO A 181 20.05 10.98 -18.68
N ASN A 182 20.63 10.75 -17.51
CA ASN A 182 20.27 11.49 -16.30
C ASN A 182 20.71 12.96 -16.40
N PRO A 183 19.76 13.92 -16.42
CA PRO A 183 20.08 15.34 -16.56
C PRO A 183 20.77 15.95 -15.33
N PHE A 184 20.84 15.21 -14.22
CA PHE A 184 21.50 15.62 -12.98
C PHE A 184 22.68 14.70 -12.62
N SER A 185 23.26 14.02 -13.60
CA SER A 185 24.44 13.18 -13.39
C SER A 185 25.60 14.00 -12.81
N LEU A 186 26.38 13.37 -11.93
CA LEU A 186 27.63 13.93 -11.42
C LEU A 186 28.75 13.88 -12.49
N THR A 187 28.56 13.11 -13.57
CA THR A 187 29.45 13.01 -14.73
C THR A 187 28.74 13.50 -16.00
N PRO A 188 28.64 14.82 -16.25
CA PRO A 188 27.88 15.37 -17.37
C PRO A 188 28.36 14.91 -18.76
N GLU A 189 29.63 14.52 -18.88
CA GLU A 189 30.23 14.02 -20.13
C GLU A 189 29.79 12.59 -20.45
N GLU A 190 29.48 11.79 -19.44
CA GLU A 190 29.00 10.41 -19.56
C GLU A 190 27.90 10.16 -18.51
N PRO A 191 26.69 10.69 -18.73
CA PRO A 191 25.59 10.58 -17.78
C PRO A 191 25.02 9.16 -17.77
N GLU A 192 24.82 8.62 -16.58
CA GLU A 192 24.17 7.32 -16.41
C GLU A 192 22.72 7.35 -16.95
N PRO A 193 22.23 6.24 -17.55
CA PRO A 193 20.87 6.19 -18.06
C PRO A 193 19.85 6.21 -16.93
N LEU A 194 18.75 6.92 -17.15
CA LEU A 194 17.58 6.85 -16.29
C LEU A 194 16.88 5.51 -16.47
N GLU A 195 16.38 4.99 -15.35
CA GLU A 195 15.57 3.77 -15.30
C GLU A 195 14.17 4.08 -14.79
N ARG A 196 13.26 3.11 -14.95
CA ARG A 196 11.96 3.15 -14.28
C ARG A 196 12.13 3.33 -12.78
N LEU A 197 11.21 4.08 -12.19
CA LEU A 197 11.20 4.33 -10.75
C LEU A 197 10.05 3.54 -10.09
N PRO A 198 10.32 2.74 -9.05
CA PRO A 198 9.30 2.00 -8.35
C PRO A 198 8.44 2.94 -7.50
N HIS A 199 7.20 2.57 -7.23
CA HIS A 199 6.47 3.15 -6.10
C HIS A 199 7.19 2.81 -4.80
N ILE A 200 7.23 3.74 -3.85
CA ILE A 200 7.77 3.50 -2.52
C ILE A 200 6.61 3.52 -1.54
N VAL A 201 6.43 2.43 -0.80
CA VAL A 201 5.45 2.35 0.29
C VAL A 201 6.19 2.27 1.61
N VAL A 202 5.96 3.25 2.47
CA VAL A 202 6.50 3.28 3.82
C VAL A 202 5.43 2.72 4.76
N VAL A 203 5.75 1.65 5.46
CA VAL A 203 4.86 1.02 6.45
C VAL A 203 5.51 1.17 7.82
N ILE A 204 4.79 1.81 8.73
CA ILE A 204 5.24 2.04 10.10
C ILE A 204 4.29 1.28 11.00
N ASP A 205 4.79 0.27 11.71
CA ASP A 205 4.03 -0.28 12.83
C ASP A 205 4.24 0.61 14.05
N GLU A 206 3.11 1.01 14.62
CA GLU A 206 3.00 1.70 15.91
C GLU A 206 3.88 2.97 16.02
N LEU A 207 3.25 4.11 15.71
CA LEU A 207 3.81 5.47 15.89
C LEU A 207 3.82 5.91 17.36
#